data_AF-A0A1W9LJ85-F1
#
_entry.id   AF-A0A1W9LJ85-F1
#
_cell.length_a   1.000
_cell.length_b   1.000
_cell.length_c   1.000
_cell.angle_alpha   90.00
_cell.angle_beta   90.00
_cell.angle_gamma   90.00
#
_symmetry.space_group_name_H-M   'P 1'
#
loop_
_entity.id
_entity.type
_entity.pdbx_description
1 polymer ?
#
loop_
_entity_poly.entity_id
_entity_poly.type
_entity_poly.pdbx_seq_one_letter_code
_entity_poly.pdbx_strand_id
1 'polypeptide(L)'
;MKKNSLTLITGLMFLAISSIGNPVFAGSEKFDEKMQPILTEYLKMVEILASDKTEGVADAANKIGGLAGNLSPALVTGEHASHYKNIPKNISEGAEKMAQAKDIASLRAALVGLSKPMVMWASMSKPSGINVIYCSMNPGSWLQKGANIRNPYYGSKMLSCGQIISGPDAKK
;
A
#
# COMPACT_ATOMS: atom_id res chain seq x y z
N MET A 1 -15.69 40.59 -59.29
CA MET A 1 -15.99 40.62 -57.84
C MET A 1 -15.95 39.19 -57.32
N LYS A 2 -14.93 38.84 -56.52
CA LYS A 2 -14.75 37.52 -55.89
C LYS A 2 -15.75 37.39 -54.72
N LYS A 3 -16.49 36.28 -54.64
CA LYS A 3 -17.15 35.86 -53.40
C LYS A 3 -16.57 34.50 -52.99
N ASN A 4 -15.93 34.52 -51.84
CA ASN A 4 -15.24 33.41 -51.20
C ASN A 4 -16.23 32.42 -50.56
N SER A 5 -15.77 31.17 -50.49
CA SER A 5 -16.30 30.03 -49.73
C SER A 5 -16.73 30.36 -48.30
N LEU A 6 -17.72 29.60 -47.82
CA LEU A 6 -17.74 29.15 -46.44
C LEU A 6 -18.39 27.76 -46.36
N THR A 7 -17.55 26.73 -46.34
CA THR A 7 -17.96 25.34 -46.06
C THR A 7 -18.04 25.18 -44.54
N LEU A 8 -19.22 24.91 -44.00
CA LEU A 8 -19.41 24.55 -42.59
C LEU A 8 -18.83 23.13 -42.36
N ILE A 9 -17.70 23.04 -41.65
CA ILE A 9 -17.22 21.77 -41.11
C ILE A 9 -17.82 21.64 -39.71
N THR A 10 -18.84 20.81 -39.56
CA THR A 10 -19.34 20.36 -38.25
C THR A 10 -18.27 19.48 -37.60
N GLY A 11 -17.57 20.05 -36.61
CA GLY A 11 -16.61 19.33 -35.78
C GLY A 11 -17.29 18.28 -34.91
N LEU A 12 -16.95 17.02 -35.12
CA LEU A 12 -17.34 15.90 -34.27
C LEU A 12 -16.49 15.98 -32.98
N MET A 13 -17.11 16.42 -31.87
CA MET A 13 -16.48 16.35 -30.54
C MET A 13 -16.29 14.88 -30.16
N PHE A 14 -15.05 14.42 -30.14
CA PHE A 14 -14.68 13.18 -29.47
C PHE A 14 -14.77 13.38 -27.95
N LEU A 15 -15.83 12.86 -27.34
CA LEU A 15 -15.89 12.64 -25.90
C LEU A 15 -14.88 11.54 -25.56
N ALA A 16 -13.71 11.93 -25.06
CA ALA A 16 -12.78 11.03 -24.42
C ALA A 16 -13.45 10.48 -23.15
N ILE A 17 -13.91 9.23 -23.20
CA ILE A 17 -14.35 8.50 -22.02
C ILE A 17 -13.08 8.08 -21.28
N SER A 18 -12.60 8.96 -20.40
CA SER A 18 -11.55 8.63 -19.44
C SER A 18 -12.09 7.50 -18.55
N SER A 19 -11.38 6.37 -18.54
CA SER A 19 -11.67 5.23 -17.70
C SER A 19 -11.82 5.63 -16.24
N ILE A 20 -12.96 5.28 -15.64
CA ILE A 20 -13.26 5.50 -14.22
C ILE A 20 -12.30 4.64 -13.41
N GLY A 21 -11.23 5.26 -12.89
CA GLY A 21 -10.47 4.71 -11.77
C GLY A 21 -11.39 4.68 -10.55
N ASN A 22 -11.48 3.51 -9.89
CA ASN A 22 -12.19 3.35 -8.62
C ASN A 22 -11.74 4.40 -7.59
N PRO A 23 -12.61 4.81 -6.64
CA PRO A 23 -12.41 6.03 -5.89
C PRO A 23 -11.21 5.86 -4.96
N VAL A 24 -10.13 6.59 -5.25
CA VAL A 24 -9.37 7.23 -4.20
C VAL A 24 -10.37 8.05 -3.39
N PHE A 25 -10.36 7.93 -2.07
CA PHE A 25 -11.24 8.76 -1.25
C PHE A 25 -10.90 10.22 -1.52
N ALA A 26 -11.91 10.99 -1.95
CA ALA A 26 -11.71 12.40 -2.24
C ALA A 26 -11.12 13.10 -1.01
N GLY A 27 -9.98 13.77 -1.18
CA GLY A 27 -9.30 14.49 -0.11
C GLY A 27 -8.20 13.71 0.63
N SER A 28 -7.82 12.49 0.20
CA SER A 28 -6.65 11.76 0.72
C SER A 28 -5.42 11.77 -0.20
N GLU A 29 -5.49 12.38 -1.38
CA GLU A 29 -4.52 12.21 -2.47
C GLU A 29 -3.09 12.57 -2.04
N LYS A 30 -2.92 13.70 -1.34
CA LYS A 30 -1.61 14.16 -0.83
C LYS A 30 -1.04 13.22 0.23
N PHE A 31 -1.89 12.60 1.04
CA PHE A 31 -1.47 11.61 2.03
C PHE A 31 -1.02 10.33 1.32
N ASP A 32 -1.78 9.89 0.31
CA ASP A 32 -1.51 8.66 -0.45
C ASP A 32 -0.22 8.74 -1.27
N GLU A 33 0.10 9.91 -1.81
CA GLU A 33 1.40 10.20 -2.44
C GLU A 33 2.56 10.00 -1.45
N LYS A 34 2.41 10.51 -0.22
CA LYS A 34 3.44 10.38 0.84
C LYS A 34 3.54 8.97 1.40
N MET A 35 2.50 8.15 1.25
CA MET A 35 2.54 6.73 1.60
C MET A 35 3.28 5.86 0.58
N GLN A 36 3.46 6.29 -0.67
CA GLN A 36 4.18 5.48 -1.68
C GLN A 36 5.63 5.11 -1.31
N PRO A 37 6.48 6.03 -0.81
CA PRO A 37 7.83 5.65 -0.37
C PRO A 37 7.80 4.72 0.86
N ILE A 38 6.80 4.87 1.76
CA ILE A 38 6.60 3.98 2.91
C ILE A 38 6.24 2.57 2.41
N LEU A 39 5.28 2.47 1.48
CA LEU A 39 4.88 1.22 0.86
C LEU A 39 6.06 0.52 0.16
N THR A 40 6.93 1.28 -0.50
CA THR A 40 8.10 0.74 -1.18
C THR A 40 9.05 0.02 -0.22
N GLU A 41 9.42 0.66 0.90
CA GLU A 41 10.27 0.04 1.91
C GLU A 41 9.55 -1.09 2.66
N TYR A 42 8.23 -0.97 2.87
CA TYR A 42 7.42 -2.04 3.46
C TYR A 42 7.45 -3.32 2.62
N LEU A 43 7.20 -3.21 1.30
CA LEU A 43 7.21 -4.35 0.38
C LEU A 43 8.59 -5.00 0.30
N LYS A 44 9.65 -4.20 0.40
CA LYS A 44 11.02 -4.72 0.49
C LYS A 44 11.21 -5.62 1.72
N MET A 45 10.75 -5.20 2.91
CA MET A 45 10.83 -6.03 4.12
C MET A 45 9.99 -7.30 4.00
N VAL A 46 8.79 -7.22 3.42
CA VAL A 46 7.94 -8.39 3.15
C VAL A 46 8.69 -9.42 2.30
N GLU A 47 9.32 -9.01 1.19
CA GLU A 47 10.05 -9.92 0.32
C GLU A 47 11.30 -10.53 0.98
N ILE A 48 12.03 -9.74 1.77
CA ILE A 48 13.19 -10.21 2.53
C ILE A 48 12.77 -11.31 3.51
N LEU A 49 11.74 -11.06 4.32
CA LEU A 49 11.26 -12.00 5.34
C LEU A 49 10.57 -13.24 4.75
N ALA A 50 9.90 -13.09 3.61
CA ALA A 50 9.36 -14.23 2.86
C ALA A 50 10.47 -15.13 2.29
N SER A 51 11.69 -14.61 2.13
CA SER A 51 12.86 -15.34 1.65
C SER A 51 13.77 -15.86 2.78
N ASP A 52 13.27 -15.89 4.02
CA ASP A 52 14.01 -16.29 5.23
C ASP A 52 15.29 -15.49 5.51
N LYS A 53 15.37 -14.25 5.02
CA LYS A 53 16.50 -13.33 5.20
C LYS A 53 16.17 -12.24 6.20
N THR A 54 17.19 -11.58 6.72
CA THR A 54 17.04 -10.47 7.69
C THR A 54 17.88 -9.24 7.35
N GLU A 55 18.84 -9.38 6.45
CA GLU A 55 19.75 -8.33 6.05
C GLU A 55 18.99 -7.15 5.41
N GLY A 56 19.20 -5.95 5.95
CA GLY A 56 18.57 -4.72 5.47
C GLY A 56 17.13 -4.50 5.95
N VAL A 57 16.55 -5.39 6.76
CA VAL A 57 15.21 -5.17 7.35
C VAL A 57 15.22 -3.99 8.32
N ALA A 58 16.21 -3.91 9.21
CA ALA A 58 16.33 -2.80 10.16
C ALA A 58 16.49 -1.44 9.45
N ASP A 59 17.26 -1.38 8.37
CA ASP A 59 17.44 -0.15 7.59
C ASP A 59 16.13 0.29 6.91
N ALA A 60 15.41 -0.65 6.29
CA ALA A 60 14.10 -0.37 5.70
C ALA A 60 13.09 0.08 6.76
N ALA A 61 13.09 -0.54 7.93
CA ALA A 61 12.25 -0.16 9.07
C ALA A 61 12.58 1.27 9.55
N ASN A 62 13.86 1.61 9.72
CA ASN A 62 14.27 2.96 10.12
C ASN A 62 13.82 4.03 9.10
N LYS A 63 13.93 3.74 7.80
CA LYS A 63 13.42 4.64 6.74
C LYS A 63 11.90 4.82 6.81
N ILE A 64 11.15 3.74 7.02
CA ILE A 64 9.70 3.80 7.22
C ILE A 64 9.36 4.68 8.41
N GLY A 65 10.05 4.48 9.54
CA GLY A 65 9.85 5.29 10.75
C GLY A 65 10.07 6.78 10.49
N GLY A 66 11.15 7.14 9.79
CA GLY A 66 11.45 8.53 9.41
C GLY A 66 10.44 9.14 8.43
N LEU A 67 9.99 8.38 7.43
CA LEU A 67 8.95 8.82 6.49
C LEU A 67 7.60 9.02 7.20
N ALA A 68 7.21 8.06 8.04
CA ALA A 68 5.97 8.12 8.81
C ALA A 68 5.97 9.23 9.86
N GLY A 69 7.12 9.54 10.46
CA GLY A 69 7.27 10.67 11.38
C GLY A 69 7.03 12.04 10.72
N ASN A 70 7.22 12.14 9.41
CA ASN A 70 6.95 13.34 8.61
C ASN A 70 5.57 13.32 7.93
N LEU A 71 4.80 12.25 8.09
CA LEU A 71 3.50 12.09 7.45
C LEU A 71 2.42 12.73 8.33
N SER A 72 1.89 13.88 7.88
CA SER A 72 0.83 14.57 8.61
C SER A 72 -0.55 13.99 8.28
N PRO A 73 -1.34 13.56 9.29
CA PRO A 73 -2.72 13.14 9.05
C PRO A 73 -3.64 14.29 8.63
N ALA A 74 -3.23 15.55 8.84
CA ALA A 74 -3.97 16.72 8.38
C ALA A 74 -3.97 16.88 6.84
N LEU A 75 -3.18 16.06 6.12
CA LEU A 75 -3.25 15.96 4.66
C LEU A 75 -4.53 15.28 4.17
N VAL A 76 -5.26 14.61 5.05
CA VAL A 76 -6.56 13.99 4.73
C VAL A 76 -7.67 14.91 5.19
N THR A 77 -8.61 15.19 4.30
CA THR A 77 -9.77 16.05 4.54
C THR A 77 -11.08 15.30 4.32
N GLY A 78 -12.19 15.90 4.70
CA GLY A 78 -13.53 15.31 4.52
C GLY A 78 -13.85 14.20 5.52
N GLU A 79 -14.88 13.42 5.19
CA GLU A 79 -15.51 12.45 6.10
C GLU A 79 -14.57 11.32 6.55
N HIS A 80 -13.50 11.05 5.81
CA HIS A 80 -12.57 9.96 6.09
C HIS A 80 -11.36 10.37 6.95
N ALA A 81 -11.16 11.65 7.24
CA ALA A 81 -9.98 12.15 7.96
C ALA A 81 -9.73 11.46 9.32
N SER A 82 -10.80 11.10 10.03
CA SER A 82 -10.70 10.39 11.32
C SER A 82 -10.02 9.02 11.20
N HIS A 83 -10.25 8.30 10.09
CA HIS A 83 -9.68 6.97 9.87
C HIS A 83 -8.16 7.02 9.62
N TYR A 84 -7.64 8.14 9.11
CA TYR A 84 -6.22 8.31 8.82
C TYR A 84 -5.43 8.86 10.02
N LYS A 85 -6.11 9.44 11.01
CA LYS A 85 -5.50 10.16 12.15
C LYS A 85 -4.34 9.40 12.82
N ASN A 86 -4.50 8.10 13.04
CA ASN A 86 -3.52 7.30 13.77
C ASN A 86 -2.57 6.51 12.87
N ILE A 87 -2.75 6.53 11.54
CA ILE A 87 -1.92 5.76 10.61
C ILE A 87 -0.43 6.13 10.73
N PRO A 88 -0.03 7.41 10.70
CA PRO A 88 1.40 7.77 10.80
C PRO A 88 2.04 7.27 12.09
N LYS A 89 1.39 7.53 13.23
CA LYS A 89 1.86 7.07 14.55
C LYS A 89 2.03 5.56 14.61
N ASN A 90 1.01 4.81 14.17
CA ASN A 90 1.03 3.35 14.23
C ASN A 90 2.09 2.74 13.29
N ILE A 91 2.36 3.37 12.14
CA ILE A 91 3.45 2.98 11.25
C ILE A 91 4.80 3.24 11.93
N SER A 92 5.02 4.42 12.51
CA SER A 92 6.26 4.75 13.23
C SER A 92 6.54 3.77 14.37
N GLU A 93 5.56 3.48 15.22
CA GLU A 93 5.71 2.52 16.32
C GLU A 93 5.98 1.08 15.84
N GLY A 94 5.30 0.67 14.76
CA GLY A 94 5.54 -0.65 14.16
C GLY A 94 6.93 -0.76 13.55
N ALA A 95 7.39 0.30 12.90
CA ALA A 95 8.71 0.39 12.30
C ALA A 95 9.83 0.41 13.35
N GLU A 96 9.62 1.11 14.47
CA GLU A 96 10.56 1.09 15.60
C GLU A 96 10.74 -0.33 16.16
N LYS A 97 9.64 -1.06 16.39
CA LYS A 97 9.69 -2.46 16.86
C LYS A 97 10.43 -3.36 15.88
N MET A 98 10.21 -3.17 14.56
CA MET A 98 10.93 -3.88 13.52
C MET A 98 12.44 -3.59 13.56
N ALA A 99 12.84 -2.34 13.74
CA ALA A 99 14.25 -1.95 13.82
C ALA A 99 14.97 -2.49 15.08
N GLN A 100 14.24 -2.68 16.18
CA GLN A 100 14.78 -3.17 17.45
C GLN A 100 14.87 -4.70 17.52
N ALA A 101 14.08 -5.43 16.72
CA ALA A 101 14.07 -6.89 16.68
C ALA A 101 15.45 -7.46 16.30
N LYS A 102 15.80 -8.62 16.88
CA LYS A 102 17.17 -9.17 16.83
C LYS A 102 17.29 -10.46 16.04
N ASP A 103 16.18 -11.13 15.78
CA ASP A 103 16.13 -12.40 15.07
C ASP A 103 14.93 -12.47 14.13
N ILE A 104 14.92 -13.46 13.24
CA ILE A 104 13.86 -13.60 12.25
C ILE A 104 12.48 -13.83 12.87
N ALA A 105 12.39 -14.47 14.03
CA ALA A 105 11.13 -14.74 14.71
C ALA A 105 10.51 -13.44 15.26
N SER A 106 11.31 -12.63 15.94
CA SER A 106 10.93 -11.31 16.45
C SER A 106 10.63 -10.32 15.31
N LEU A 107 11.36 -10.37 14.20
CA LEU A 107 11.06 -9.57 12.99
C LEU A 107 9.69 -9.94 12.41
N ARG A 108 9.38 -11.24 12.29
CA ARG A 108 8.08 -11.71 11.80
C ARG A 108 6.93 -11.29 12.71
N ALA A 109 7.13 -11.41 14.03
CA ALA A 109 6.15 -10.95 15.00
C ALA A 109 5.92 -9.44 14.93
N ALA A 110 6.99 -8.64 14.83
CA ALA A 110 6.91 -7.19 14.67
C ALA A 110 6.24 -6.78 13.34
N LEU A 111 6.49 -7.53 12.26
CA LEU A 111 5.88 -7.26 10.95
C LEU A 111 4.36 -7.36 10.99
N VAL A 112 3.78 -8.28 11.77
CA VAL A 112 2.32 -8.35 11.97
C VAL A 112 1.79 -7.02 12.52
N GLY A 113 2.50 -6.41 13.47
CA GLY A 113 2.15 -5.11 14.04
C GLY A 113 2.21 -3.99 13.00
N LEU A 114 3.32 -3.89 12.26
CA LEU A 114 3.50 -2.88 11.21
C LEU A 114 2.52 -3.07 10.03
N SER A 115 2.14 -4.29 9.71
CA SER A 115 1.24 -4.57 8.58
C SER A 115 -0.18 -4.08 8.82
N LYS A 116 -0.63 -3.98 10.09
CA LYS A 116 -2.00 -3.52 10.41
C LYS A 116 -2.31 -2.12 9.87
N PRO A 117 -1.55 -1.05 10.20
CA PRO A 117 -1.82 0.28 9.66
C PRO A 117 -1.57 0.36 8.14
N MET A 118 -0.64 -0.42 7.59
CA MET A 118 -0.41 -0.50 6.15
C MET A 118 -1.60 -1.08 5.40
N VAL A 119 -2.17 -2.18 5.91
CA VAL A 119 -3.37 -2.81 5.35
C VAL A 119 -4.58 -1.91 5.53
N MET A 120 -4.74 -1.26 6.68
CA MET A 120 -5.82 -0.28 6.90
C MET A 120 -5.78 0.83 5.85
N TRP A 121 -4.61 1.43 5.62
CA TRP A 121 -4.42 2.41 4.56
C TRP A 121 -4.74 1.85 3.17
N ALA A 122 -4.19 0.69 2.81
CA ALA A 122 -4.36 0.12 1.47
C ALA A 122 -5.81 -0.31 1.19
N SER A 123 -6.58 -0.74 2.20
CA SER A 123 -8.00 -1.04 2.07
C SER A 123 -8.83 0.21 1.76
N MET A 124 -8.37 1.38 2.22
CA MET A 124 -9.03 2.66 1.97
C MET A 124 -8.59 3.28 0.65
N SER A 125 -7.28 3.45 0.48
CA SER A 125 -6.70 4.20 -0.64
C SER A 125 -6.49 3.37 -1.91
N LYS A 126 -6.60 2.04 -1.82
CA LYS A 126 -6.47 1.08 -2.95
C LYS A 126 -5.27 1.39 -3.88
N PRO A 127 -4.04 1.45 -3.34
CA PRO A 127 -2.85 1.73 -4.15
C PRO A 127 -2.72 0.74 -5.31
N SER A 128 -2.37 1.26 -6.49
CA SER A 128 -2.33 0.47 -7.71
C SER A 128 -1.40 -0.74 -7.60
N GLY A 129 -1.86 -1.89 -8.08
CA GLY A 129 -1.07 -3.12 -8.12
C GLY A 129 -0.86 -3.82 -6.78
N ILE A 130 -1.55 -3.39 -5.71
CA ILE A 130 -1.38 -3.95 -4.36
C ILE A 130 -2.54 -4.86 -3.98
N ASN A 131 -2.17 -6.06 -3.54
CA ASN A 131 -3.05 -7.05 -2.94
C ASN A 131 -2.97 -6.97 -1.40
N VAL A 132 -4.09 -7.20 -0.74
CA VAL A 132 -4.17 -7.53 0.68
C VAL A 132 -4.30 -9.04 0.81
N ILE A 133 -3.34 -9.66 1.50
CA ILE A 133 -3.31 -11.10 1.72
C ILE A 133 -3.54 -11.38 3.20
N TYR A 134 -4.41 -12.34 3.52
CA TYR A 134 -4.71 -12.80 4.88
C TYR A 134 -4.09 -14.17 5.15
N CYS A 135 -3.49 -14.35 6.34
CA CYS A 135 -3.04 -15.64 6.85
C CYS A 135 -3.98 -16.10 7.98
N SER A 136 -4.66 -17.23 7.80
CA SER A 136 -5.53 -17.81 8.84
C SER A 136 -4.76 -18.48 9.98
N MET A 137 -3.53 -18.97 9.73
CA MET A 137 -2.70 -19.66 10.73
C MET A 137 -2.05 -18.70 11.74
N ASN A 138 -1.60 -17.54 11.28
CA ASN A 138 -1.17 -16.43 12.13
C ASN A 138 -2.06 -15.25 11.82
N PRO A 139 -3.23 -15.13 12.49
CA PRO A 139 -4.27 -14.16 12.14
C PRO A 139 -3.71 -12.75 11.93
N GLY A 140 -3.59 -12.38 10.66
CA GLY A 140 -2.88 -11.19 10.23
C GLY A 140 -2.90 -11.05 8.71
N SER A 141 -2.72 -9.82 8.24
CA SER A 141 -2.72 -9.49 6.81
C SER A 141 -1.48 -8.70 6.45
N TRP A 142 -0.98 -8.88 5.23
CA TRP A 142 0.12 -8.10 4.66
C TRP A 142 -0.24 -7.59 3.26
N LEU A 143 0.60 -6.69 2.75
CA LEU A 143 0.50 -6.20 1.37
C LEU A 143 1.54 -6.86 0.49
N GLN A 144 1.15 -7.17 -0.75
CA GLN A 144 2.04 -7.76 -1.75
C GLN A 144 1.64 -7.32 -3.16
N LYS A 145 2.58 -7.42 -4.10
CA LYS A 145 2.30 -7.35 -5.54
C LYS A 145 2.14 -8.75 -6.14
N GLY A 146 1.30 -8.85 -7.17
CA GLY A 146 1.11 -10.06 -7.97
C GLY A 146 0.35 -11.19 -7.28
N ALA A 147 -0.01 -12.20 -8.07
CA ALA A 147 -0.85 -13.33 -7.64
C ALA A 147 -0.09 -14.44 -6.89
N ASN A 148 1.24 -14.52 -7.03
CA ASN A 148 2.04 -15.56 -6.40
C ASN A 148 2.27 -15.21 -4.92
N ILE A 149 1.48 -15.80 -4.01
CA ILE A 149 1.57 -15.55 -2.57
C ILE A 149 2.97 -15.92 -2.05
N ARG A 150 3.57 -15.00 -1.29
CA ARG A 150 4.85 -15.15 -0.59
C ARG A 150 4.67 -14.70 0.86
N ASN A 151 4.49 -15.65 1.76
CA ASN A 151 4.13 -15.42 3.16
C ASN A 151 5.35 -14.93 3.98
N PRO A 152 5.39 -13.66 4.41
CA PRO A 152 6.52 -13.14 5.15
C PRO A 152 6.56 -13.62 6.61
N TYR A 153 5.42 -14.08 7.15
CA TYR A 153 5.29 -14.53 8.55
C TYR A 153 5.86 -15.93 8.78
N TYR A 154 5.97 -16.74 7.72
CA TYR A 154 6.46 -18.11 7.81
C TYR A 154 7.61 -18.44 6.86
N GLY A 155 7.88 -17.61 5.85
CA GLY A 155 8.95 -17.84 4.87
C GLY A 155 8.77 -19.15 4.12
N SER A 156 9.88 -19.83 3.83
CA SER A 156 9.89 -21.11 3.09
C SER A 156 8.98 -22.19 3.69
N LYS A 157 8.73 -22.17 5.00
CA LYS A 157 7.88 -23.16 5.67
C LYS A 157 6.44 -23.17 5.16
N MET A 158 5.91 -22.01 4.79
CA MET A 158 4.53 -21.85 4.32
C MET A 158 4.44 -20.76 3.24
N LEU A 159 5.40 -20.75 2.31
CA LEU A 159 5.61 -19.62 1.41
C LEU A 159 4.37 -19.26 0.59
N SER A 160 3.63 -20.26 0.10
CA SER A 160 2.41 -20.07 -0.68
C SER A 160 1.12 -19.97 0.16
N CYS A 161 1.22 -20.02 1.49
CA CYS A 161 0.06 -20.00 2.37
C CYS A 161 -0.47 -18.58 2.57
N GLY A 162 -1.76 -18.40 2.29
CA GLY A 162 -2.49 -17.15 2.46
C GLY A 162 -3.66 -17.08 1.48
N GLN A 163 -4.49 -16.07 1.63
CA GLN A 163 -5.59 -15.79 0.71
C GLN A 163 -5.56 -14.32 0.31
N ILE A 164 -5.56 -14.05 -0.99
CA ILE A 164 -5.78 -12.69 -1.51
C ILE A 164 -7.24 -12.33 -1.25
N ILE A 165 -7.48 -11.39 -0.34
CA ILE A 165 -8.83 -10.98 0.09
C ILE A 165 -9.29 -9.66 -0.55
N SER A 166 -8.36 -8.88 -1.11
CA SER A 166 -8.62 -7.64 -1.85
C SER A 166 -7.43 -7.32 -2.75
N GLY A 167 -7.67 -6.62 -3.86
CA GLY A 167 -6.64 -6.20 -4.82
C GLY A 167 -6.87 -6.73 -6.23
N PRO A 168 -6.00 -6.39 -7.19
CA PRO A 168 -6.14 -6.76 -8.60
C PRO A 168 -6.15 -8.27 -8.86
N ASP A 169 -5.54 -9.07 -7.98
CA ASP A 169 -5.44 -10.53 -8.14
C ASP A 169 -6.44 -11.31 -7.26
N ALA A 170 -7.37 -10.62 -6.58
CA ALA A 170 -8.42 -11.27 -5.80
C ALA A 170 -9.38 -12.05 -6.73
N LYS A 171 -9.60 -13.33 -6.44
CA LYS A 171 -10.61 -14.13 -7.16
C LYS A 171 -12.00 -13.61 -6.80
N LYS A 172 -12.82 -13.38 -7.83
CA LYS A 172 -14.23 -13.00 -7.70
C LYS A 172 -15.07 -14.16 -7.19
#